data_AF-A0A0G0H3R8-F1
#
_entry.id   AF-A0A0G0H3R8-F1
#
_cell.length_a   1.000
_cell.length_b   1.000
_cell.length_c   1.000
_cell.angle_alpha   90.00
_cell.angle_beta   90.00
_cell.angle_gamma   90.00
#
_symmetry.space_group_name_H-M   'P 1'
#
loop_
_entity.id
_entity.type
_entity.pdbx_description
1 polymer ?
#
loop_
_entity_poly.entity_id
_entity_poly.type
_entity_poly.pdbx_seq_one_letter_code
_entity_poly.pdbx_strand_id
1 'polypeptide(L)'
;MIVKNLRKISVFIVFAFLVTIQSYCAITPLDSILRDMQRYKTSNTKFHAGHVFEHSIWVSRSCINLCYMLNSEWKTKFDDEAIKNIIFAAIFHDIGKCGDQVYEFYEKCEHPKIGFEYIVSQKEYIMSDGERFDFNALFNSLGLSKDNIALIAIIVGMHHELGNIMRGINALDFNCFNVAIELLDHFIKISGYKGGVICHKSKDYRRLIKYICFVAAADVISAQVVPFNEAHSVIDTITGLNLRNFANSKCESLSDGFNAYKFFAYETTGIRARMGWLSLCA
;
A
#
# COMPACT_ATOMS: atom_id res chain seq x y z
N MET A 1 -23.04 -31.58 39.85
CA MET A 1 -21.94 -31.41 38.87
C MET A 1 -21.94 -30.04 38.14
N ILE A 2 -22.79 -29.07 38.54
CA ILE A 2 -22.97 -27.80 37.80
C ILE A 2 -22.19 -26.61 38.44
N VAL A 3 -21.82 -26.70 39.72
CA VAL A 3 -21.20 -25.58 40.46
C VAL A 3 -19.70 -25.38 40.13
N LYS A 4 -19.00 -26.38 39.57
CA LYS A 4 -17.57 -26.28 39.25
C LYS A 4 -17.26 -25.48 37.96
N ASN A 5 -18.24 -25.21 37.10
CA ASN A 5 -18.03 -24.44 35.86
C ASN A 5 -18.17 -22.92 36.03
N LEU A 6 -18.82 -22.44 37.09
CA LEU A 6 -19.01 -20.99 37.30
C LEU A 6 -17.73 -20.27 37.77
N ARG A 7 -16.80 -20.96 38.45
CA ARG A 7 -15.51 -20.38 38.87
C ARG A 7 -14.52 -20.18 37.73
N LYS A 8 -14.63 -20.90 36.61
CA LYS A 8 -13.79 -20.68 35.42
C LYS A 8 -14.25 -19.48 34.60
N ILE A 9 -15.54 -19.18 34.60
CA ILE A 9 -16.13 -18.06 33.87
C ILE A 9 -15.80 -16.72 34.58
N SER A 10 -15.81 -16.68 35.91
CA SER A 10 -15.49 -15.45 36.65
C SER A 10 -14.01 -15.05 36.58
N VAL A 11 -13.07 -16.00 36.48
CA VAL A 11 -11.65 -15.69 36.24
C VAL A 11 -11.42 -15.19 34.81
N PHE A 12 -12.14 -15.73 33.82
CA PHE A 12 -12.04 -15.27 32.43
C PHE A 12 -12.63 -13.86 32.23
N ILE A 13 -13.73 -13.55 32.91
CA ILE A 13 -14.35 -12.21 32.84
C ILE A 13 -13.45 -11.17 33.51
N VAL A 14 -12.82 -11.48 34.64
CA VAL A 14 -11.88 -10.55 35.31
C VAL A 14 -10.60 -10.35 34.48
N PHE A 15 -10.10 -11.39 33.79
CA PHE A 15 -8.95 -11.25 32.90
C PHE A 15 -9.27 -10.47 31.62
N ALA A 16 -10.45 -10.70 31.02
CA ALA A 16 -10.94 -9.89 29.91
C ALA A 16 -11.16 -8.42 30.33
N PHE A 17 -11.71 -8.17 31.52
CA PHE A 17 -11.90 -6.81 32.03
C PHE A 17 -10.57 -6.11 32.36
N LEU A 18 -9.57 -6.82 32.86
CA LEU A 18 -8.23 -6.25 33.13
C LEU A 18 -7.46 -5.93 31.84
N VAL A 19 -7.56 -6.76 30.79
CA VAL A 19 -7.00 -6.44 29.45
C VAL A 19 -7.76 -5.26 28.81
N THR A 20 -9.07 -5.15 29.05
CA THR A 20 -9.87 -4.04 28.51
C THR A 20 -9.64 -2.72 29.26
N ILE A 21 -9.34 -2.76 30.57
CA ILE A 21 -9.06 -1.55 31.38
C ILE A 21 -7.63 -1.02 31.17
N GLN A 22 -6.69 -1.88 30.77
CA GLN A 22 -5.34 -1.43 30.38
C GLN A 22 -5.26 -0.97 28.91
N SER A 23 -6.39 -1.02 28.19
CA SER A 23 -6.58 -0.39 26.88
C SER A 23 -7.01 1.08 27.02
N TYR A 24 -6.38 1.81 27.94
CA TYR A 24 -6.24 3.25 27.75
C TYR A 24 -5.55 3.42 26.39
N CYS A 25 -6.28 4.01 25.44
CA CYS A 25 -5.97 4.11 24.01
C CYS A 25 -4.55 4.65 23.77
N ALA A 26 -3.54 3.80 23.89
CA ALA A 26 -2.20 4.12 23.44
C ALA A 26 -2.32 4.25 21.93
N ILE A 27 -2.18 5.48 21.44
CA ILE A 27 -2.05 5.77 20.01
C ILE A 27 -0.87 4.93 19.53
N THR A 28 -1.15 3.93 18.71
CA THR A 28 -0.09 3.11 18.12
C THR A 28 0.69 3.95 17.12
N PRO A 29 1.94 3.57 16.77
CA PRO A 29 2.66 4.26 15.71
C PRO A 29 1.87 4.32 14.39
N LEU A 30 1.10 3.26 14.07
CA LEU A 30 0.24 3.22 12.88
C LEU A 30 -0.93 4.22 12.99
N ASP A 31 -1.60 4.29 14.14
CA ASP A 31 -2.67 5.28 14.36
C ASP A 31 -2.11 6.72 14.27
N SER A 32 -0.93 6.95 14.82
CA SER A 32 -0.27 8.27 14.79
C SER A 32 0.00 8.75 13.37
N ILE A 33 0.66 7.93 12.53
CA ILE A 33 0.98 8.32 11.15
C ILE A 33 -0.29 8.49 10.30
N LEU A 34 -1.30 7.64 10.49
CA LEU A 34 -2.56 7.76 9.75
C LEU A 34 -3.32 9.04 10.12
N ARG A 35 -3.32 9.44 11.40
CA ARG A 35 -3.88 10.72 11.85
C ARG A 35 -3.09 11.91 11.29
N ASP A 36 -1.79 11.79 11.13
CA ASP A 36 -0.97 12.84 10.52
C ASP A 36 -1.29 12.98 9.02
N MET A 37 -1.37 11.87 8.29
CA MET A 37 -1.78 11.86 6.87
C MET A 37 -3.13 12.54 6.63
N GLN A 38 -4.07 12.47 7.57
CA GLN A 38 -5.38 13.14 7.47
C GLN A 38 -5.28 14.67 7.33
N ARG A 39 -4.17 15.28 7.77
CA ARG A 39 -3.96 16.72 7.69
C ARG A 39 -3.57 17.20 6.30
N TYR A 40 -3.08 16.31 5.43
CA TYR A 40 -2.60 16.65 4.10
C TYR A 40 -3.73 16.57 3.07
N LYS A 41 -4.02 17.70 2.42
CA LYS A 41 -5.15 17.93 1.55
C LYS A 41 -4.68 18.31 0.15
N THR A 42 -5.15 17.57 -0.85
CA THR A 42 -5.01 18.01 -2.24
C THR A 42 -5.97 19.15 -2.55
N SER A 43 -5.53 20.14 -3.33
CA SER A 43 -6.39 21.17 -3.95
C SER A 43 -7.12 20.67 -5.19
N ASN A 44 -6.83 19.45 -5.67
CA ASN A 44 -7.46 18.84 -6.84
C ASN A 44 -8.09 17.47 -6.52
N THR A 45 -9.24 17.51 -5.87
CA THR A 45 -10.07 16.32 -5.58
C THR A 45 -10.78 15.73 -6.80
N LYS A 46 -10.57 16.30 -7.99
CA LYS A 46 -11.14 15.81 -9.26
C LYS A 46 -10.21 14.84 -9.99
N PHE A 47 -8.93 14.79 -9.64
CA PHE A 47 -7.95 13.91 -10.30
C PHE A 47 -7.74 12.59 -9.54
N HIS A 48 -7.62 12.67 -8.22
CA HIS A 48 -7.78 11.55 -7.31
C HIS A 48 -8.98 11.85 -6.43
N ALA A 49 -9.88 10.89 -6.26
CA ALA A 49 -10.93 11.05 -5.27
C ALA A 49 -10.27 11.30 -3.89
N GLY A 50 -10.88 12.20 -3.10
CA GLY A 50 -10.48 12.39 -1.70
C GLY A 50 -9.12 13.05 -1.50
N HIS A 51 -8.62 13.03 -0.27
CA HIS A 51 -7.25 13.45 0.05
C HIS A 51 -6.39 12.23 0.34
N VAL A 52 -5.10 12.44 0.66
CA VAL A 52 -4.09 11.38 0.76
C VAL A 52 -4.56 10.21 1.62
N PHE A 53 -5.07 10.52 2.82
CA PHE A 53 -5.55 9.50 3.73
C PHE A 53 -6.77 8.73 3.20
N GLU A 54 -7.80 9.42 2.70
CA GLU A 54 -9.00 8.75 2.18
C GLU A 54 -8.66 7.88 0.96
N HIS A 55 -7.83 8.41 0.06
CA HIS A 55 -7.35 7.72 -1.12
C HIS A 55 -6.59 6.45 -0.76
N SER A 56 -5.61 6.52 0.16
CA SER A 56 -4.89 5.34 0.67
C SER A 56 -5.82 4.25 1.18
N ILE A 57 -6.87 4.60 1.93
CA ILE A 57 -7.87 3.62 2.39
C ILE A 57 -8.63 2.99 1.22
N TRP A 58 -8.98 3.77 0.19
CA TRP A 58 -9.63 3.24 -1.01
C TRP A 58 -8.69 2.35 -1.82
N VAL A 59 -7.41 2.69 -1.97
CA VAL A 59 -6.40 1.81 -2.61
C VAL A 59 -6.35 0.46 -1.89
N SER A 60 -6.29 0.45 -0.56
CA SER A 60 -6.32 -0.81 0.21
C SER A 60 -7.60 -1.63 -0.02
N ARG A 61 -8.77 -0.98 -0.11
CA ARG A 61 -10.04 -1.65 -0.42
C ARG A 61 -10.02 -2.24 -1.83
N SER A 62 -9.50 -1.50 -2.81
CA SER A 62 -9.30 -1.98 -4.19
C SER A 62 -8.41 -3.21 -4.25
N CYS A 63 -7.29 -3.24 -3.50
CA CYS A 63 -6.43 -4.41 -3.40
C CYS A 63 -7.20 -5.66 -2.93
N ILE A 64 -7.99 -5.57 -1.85
CA ILE A 64 -8.77 -6.72 -1.37
C ILE A 64 -9.89 -7.10 -2.36
N ASN A 65 -10.57 -6.12 -2.95
CA ASN A 65 -11.59 -6.36 -3.96
C ASN A 65 -11.03 -7.12 -5.18
N LEU A 66 -9.85 -6.71 -5.67
CA LEU A 66 -9.15 -7.39 -6.75
C LEU A 66 -8.72 -8.82 -6.36
N CYS A 67 -8.27 -9.03 -5.12
CA CYS A 67 -7.84 -10.36 -4.65
C CYS A 67 -8.98 -11.36 -4.47
N TYR A 68 -10.14 -10.91 -3.99
CA TYR A 68 -11.18 -11.83 -3.49
C TYR A 68 -12.55 -11.65 -4.13
N MET A 69 -12.96 -10.42 -4.45
CA MET A 69 -14.37 -10.10 -4.69
C MET A 69 -14.72 -9.92 -6.16
N LEU A 70 -13.80 -9.38 -6.97
CA LEU A 70 -14.02 -9.20 -8.40
C LEU A 70 -13.65 -10.50 -9.14
N ASN A 71 -14.34 -10.80 -10.25
CA ASN A 71 -13.88 -11.78 -11.25
C ASN A 71 -12.65 -11.22 -11.98
N SER A 72 -11.58 -10.98 -11.21
CA SER A 72 -10.34 -10.40 -11.69
C SER A 72 -9.33 -11.51 -12.03
N GLU A 73 -8.42 -11.23 -12.95
CA GLU A 73 -7.28 -12.12 -13.24
C GLU A 73 -6.30 -12.26 -12.07
N TRP A 74 -6.45 -11.42 -11.04
CA TRP A 74 -5.64 -11.41 -9.83
C TRP A 74 -6.21 -12.32 -8.72
N LYS A 75 -7.46 -12.78 -8.88
CA LYS A 75 -8.16 -13.60 -7.90
C LYS A 75 -7.33 -14.82 -7.49
N THR A 76 -7.12 -15.02 -6.18
CA THR A 76 -6.43 -16.17 -5.54
C THR A 76 -4.93 -16.37 -5.80
N LYS A 77 -4.20 -15.41 -6.38
CA LYS A 77 -2.78 -15.62 -6.74
C LYS A 77 -1.76 -15.20 -5.67
N PHE A 78 -2.16 -14.77 -4.47
CA PHE A 78 -1.27 -14.27 -3.42
C PHE A 78 -1.49 -15.02 -2.11
N ASP A 79 -0.40 -15.30 -1.39
CA ASP A 79 -0.42 -15.84 -0.03
C ASP A 79 -0.78 -14.74 1.01
N ASP A 80 -1.16 -15.14 2.23
CA ASP A 80 -1.61 -14.19 3.26
C ASP A 80 -0.53 -13.15 3.63
N GLU A 81 0.75 -13.56 3.64
CA GLU A 81 1.87 -12.66 3.90
C GLU A 81 2.03 -11.62 2.79
N ALA A 82 1.90 -12.04 1.52
CA ALA A 82 1.89 -11.13 0.38
C ALA A 82 0.76 -10.12 0.48
N ILE A 83 -0.45 -10.57 0.85
CA ILE A 83 -1.61 -9.69 0.99
C ILE A 83 -1.37 -8.69 2.11
N LYS A 84 -0.85 -9.13 3.27
CA LYS A 84 -0.45 -8.23 4.36
C LYS A 84 0.51 -7.14 3.86
N ASN A 85 1.57 -7.51 3.14
CA ASN A 85 2.55 -6.55 2.63
C ASN A 85 1.96 -5.60 1.57
N ILE A 86 1.12 -6.12 0.65
CA ILE A 86 0.41 -5.32 -0.35
C ILE A 86 -0.51 -4.31 0.31
N ILE A 87 -1.20 -4.67 1.39
CA ILE A 87 -2.09 -3.75 2.11
C ILE A 87 -1.30 -2.63 2.79
N PHE A 88 -0.18 -2.93 3.45
CA PHE A 88 0.68 -1.86 3.98
C PHE A 88 1.25 -0.98 2.88
N ALA A 89 1.69 -1.56 1.76
CA ALA A 89 2.15 -0.77 0.62
C ALA A 89 1.03 0.11 0.04
N ALA A 90 -0.20 -0.38 -0.05
CA ALA A 90 -1.36 0.39 -0.48
C ALA A 90 -1.70 1.53 0.49
N ILE A 91 -1.61 1.30 1.80
CA ILE A 91 -1.81 2.36 2.81
C ILE A 91 -0.75 3.46 2.64
N PHE A 92 0.51 3.08 2.41
CA PHE A 92 1.65 4.00 2.36
C PHE A 92 2.06 4.46 0.96
N HIS A 93 1.40 4.04 -0.13
CA HIS A 93 1.85 4.32 -1.51
C HIS A 93 2.08 5.82 -1.76
N ASP A 94 1.21 6.65 -1.18
CA ASP A 94 1.22 8.11 -1.30
C ASP A 94 1.87 8.83 -0.12
N ILE A 95 2.57 8.12 0.78
CA ILE A 95 3.11 8.71 2.01
C ILE A 95 4.10 9.86 1.75
N GLY A 96 4.78 9.86 0.60
CA GLY A 96 5.66 10.96 0.20
C GLY A 96 4.94 12.26 -0.17
N LYS A 97 3.61 12.28 -0.19
CA LYS A 97 2.81 13.52 -0.24
C LYS A 97 2.69 14.19 1.14
N CYS A 98 3.06 13.48 2.20
CA CYS A 98 3.02 13.93 3.58
C CYS A 98 4.46 14.05 4.16
N GLY A 99 4.58 14.50 5.41
CA GLY A 99 5.85 14.48 6.16
C GLY A 99 6.80 15.65 5.90
N ASP A 100 6.35 16.65 5.14
CA ASP A 100 7.09 17.90 4.86
C ASP A 100 6.41 19.15 5.45
N GLN A 101 5.33 18.95 6.24
CA GLN A 101 4.50 20.00 6.83
C GLN A 101 3.83 20.94 5.81
N VAL A 102 3.83 20.59 4.51
CA VAL A 102 3.08 21.29 3.46
C VAL A 102 1.71 20.61 3.31
N TYR A 103 0.75 21.09 4.09
CA TYR A 103 -0.57 20.46 4.24
C TYR A 103 -1.50 20.66 3.04
N GLU A 104 -1.27 21.65 2.19
CA GLU A 104 -2.04 21.87 0.97
C GLU A 104 -1.13 21.75 -0.25
N PHE A 105 -1.53 20.90 -1.21
CA PHE A 105 -0.73 20.68 -2.42
C PHE A 105 -1.62 20.40 -3.63
N TYR A 106 -1.15 20.75 -4.82
CA TYR A 106 -1.77 20.31 -6.07
C TYR A 106 -1.17 18.97 -6.51
N GLU A 107 0.14 18.95 -6.76
CA GLU A 107 0.90 17.77 -7.16
C GLU A 107 2.25 17.75 -6.44
N LYS A 108 2.73 16.55 -6.10
CA LYS A 108 4.07 16.30 -5.57
C LYS A 108 4.70 15.17 -6.38
N CYS A 109 5.20 15.44 -7.58
CA CYS A 109 5.62 14.40 -8.54
C CYS A 109 6.62 13.39 -7.96
N GLU A 110 7.51 13.83 -7.07
CA GLU A 110 8.54 13.00 -6.42
C GLU A 110 8.01 12.15 -5.25
N HIS A 111 6.71 12.18 -4.94
CA HIS A 111 6.16 11.45 -3.78
C HIS A 111 6.45 9.94 -3.75
N PRO A 112 6.54 9.19 -4.88
CA PRO A 112 6.88 7.77 -4.80
C PRO A 112 8.30 7.58 -4.24
N LYS A 113 9.27 8.32 -4.80
CA LYS A 113 10.67 8.31 -4.36
C LYS A 113 10.80 8.77 -2.91
N ILE A 114 10.14 9.87 -2.54
CA ILE A 114 10.16 10.39 -1.17
C ILE A 114 9.56 9.36 -0.20
N GLY A 115 8.46 8.69 -0.58
CA GLY A 115 7.84 7.65 0.22
C GLY A 115 8.75 6.44 0.42
N PHE A 116 9.46 6.02 -0.63
CA PHE A 116 10.53 5.02 -0.52
C PHE A 116 11.61 5.48 0.48
N GLU A 117 12.14 6.69 0.33
CA GLU A 117 13.21 7.24 1.17
C GLU A 117 12.80 7.33 2.65
N TYR A 118 11.54 7.64 2.95
CA TYR A 118 11.01 7.61 4.32
C TYR A 118 11.08 6.20 4.92
N ILE A 119 10.60 5.20 4.18
CA ILE A 119 10.53 3.82 4.68
C ILE A 119 11.92 3.22 4.86
N VAL A 120 12.88 3.52 3.96
CA VAL A 120 14.27 3.06 4.09
C VAL A 120 15.14 3.97 4.96
N SER A 121 14.56 4.96 5.64
CA SER A 121 15.27 5.90 6.52
C SER A 121 16.38 6.71 5.84
N GLN A 122 16.23 6.98 4.53
CA GLN A 122 17.09 7.91 3.79
C GLN A 122 16.63 9.36 3.86
N LYS A 123 15.36 9.57 4.25
CA LYS A 123 14.78 10.90 4.47
C LYS A 123 13.93 10.89 5.73
N GLU A 124 13.89 12.03 6.43
CA GLU A 124 13.09 12.20 7.65
C GLU A 124 11.66 12.57 7.31
N TYR A 125 10.69 11.88 7.91
CA TYR A 125 9.29 12.28 7.92
C TYR A 125 9.04 13.13 9.16
N ILE A 126 8.60 14.38 8.97
CA ILE A 126 8.30 15.31 10.05
C ILE A 126 6.78 15.37 10.24
N MET A 127 6.34 14.94 11.43
CA MET A 127 4.95 14.97 11.86
C MET A 127 4.47 16.42 12.03
N SER A 128 3.17 16.58 12.12
CA SER A 128 2.53 17.90 12.29
C SER A 128 2.78 18.58 13.63
N ASP A 129 3.26 17.86 14.65
CA ASP A 129 3.76 18.41 15.91
C ASP A 129 5.25 18.78 15.85
N GLY A 130 5.92 18.52 14.72
CA GLY A 130 7.35 18.77 14.51
C GLY A 130 8.25 17.59 14.87
N GLU A 131 7.70 16.51 15.43
CA GLU A 131 8.47 15.33 15.79
C GLU A 131 8.83 14.48 14.57
N ARG A 132 9.96 13.76 14.67
CA ARG A 132 10.39 12.82 13.64
C ARG A 132 9.64 11.50 13.79
N PHE A 133 9.06 11.01 12.70
CA PHE A 133 8.42 9.70 12.69
C PHE A 133 9.43 8.59 12.37
N ASP A 134 9.46 7.54 13.21
CA ASP A 134 10.32 6.37 13.01
C ASP A 134 9.56 5.22 12.33
N PHE A 135 9.76 5.08 11.02
CA PHE A 135 9.19 3.99 10.23
C PHE A 135 9.73 2.61 10.64
N ASN A 136 10.97 2.50 11.09
CA ASN A 136 11.51 1.21 11.55
C ASN A 136 10.79 0.77 12.84
N ALA A 137 10.58 1.68 13.78
CA ALA A 137 9.81 1.40 14.99
C ALA A 137 8.37 0.97 14.66
N LEU A 138 7.70 1.68 13.73
CA LEU A 138 6.39 1.30 13.21
C LEU A 138 6.39 -0.14 12.67
N PHE A 139 7.24 -0.45 11.68
CA PHE A 139 7.18 -1.75 11.02
C PHE A 139 7.63 -2.91 11.91
N ASN A 140 8.56 -2.66 12.84
CA ASN A 140 8.92 -3.63 13.88
C ASN A 140 7.72 -3.93 14.79
N SER A 141 6.94 -2.90 15.17
CA SER A 141 5.72 -3.10 15.97
C SER A 141 4.64 -3.90 15.25
N LEU A 142 4.63 -3.87 13.91
CA LEU A 142 3.74 -4.66 13.04
C LEU A 142 4.27 -6.08 12.76
N GLY A 143 5.43 -6.44 13.33
CA GLY A 143 6.07 -7.74 13.18
C GLY A 143 6.55 -8.00 11.75
N LEU A 144 6.95 -6.97 11.00
CA LEU A 144 7.46 -7.14 9.64
C LEU A 144 8.95 -7.46 9.65
N SER A 145 9.37 -8.39 8.79
CA SER A 145 10.78 -8.67 8.55
C SER A 145 11.44 -7.55 7.74
N LYS A 146 12.77 -7.45 7.78
CA LYS A 146 13.52 -6.48 6.95
C LYS A 146 13.22 -6.64 5.46
N ASP A 147 13.10 -7.88 4.98
CA ASP A 147 12.73 -8.16 3.59
C ASP A 147 11.31 -7.66 3.25
N ASN A 148 10.35 -7.78 4.19
CA ASN A 148 9.00 -7.29 3.98
C ASN A 148 8.93 -5.77 4.00
N ILE A 149 9.72 -5.11 4.87
CA ILE A 149 9.85 -3.64 4.89
C ILE A 149 10.44 -3.16 3.57
N ALA A 150 11.53 -3.79 3.11
CA ALA A 150 12.18 -3.46 1.84
C ALA A 150 11.22 -3.67 0.64
N LEU A 151 10.45 -4.77 0.64
CA LEU A 151 9.40 -5.03 -0.35
C LEU A 151 8.36 -3.90 -0.38
N ILE A 152 7.83 -3.51 0.78
CA ILE A 152 6.85 -2.43 0.89
C ILE A 152 7.45 -1.12 0.37
N ALA A 153 8.68 -0.79 0.77
CA ALA A 153 9.37 0.40 0.31
C ALA A 153 9.46 0.44 -1.21
N ILE A 154 9.90 -0.66 -1.85
CA ILE A 154 10.03 -0.73 -3.31
C ILE A 154 8.67 -0.57 -3.99
N ILE A 155 7.61 -1.20 -3.46
CA ILE A 155 6.25 -1.04 -4.01
C ILE A 155 5.82 0.43 -3.95
N VAL A 156 6.01 1.08 -2.81
CA VAL A 156 5.75 2.52 -2.64
C VAL A 156 6.59 3.35 -3.61
N GLY A 157 7.87 3.04 -3.79
CA GLY A 157 8.75 3.76 -4.70
C GLY A 157 8.39 3.62 -6.19
N MET A 158 7.88 2.46 -6.60
CA MET A 158 7.74 2.10 -8.02
C MET A 158 6.31 2.13 -8.55
N HIS A 159 5.29 2.35 -7.70
CA HIS A 159 3.88 2.23 -8.12
C HIS A 159 3.53 3.15 -9.30
N HIS A 160 4.09 4.36 -9.36
CA HIS A 160 3.93 5.27 -10.50
C HIS A 160 4.67 4.83 -11.77
N GLU A 161 5.96 4.51 -11.69
CA GLU A 161 6.79 4.23 -12.87
C GLU A 161 6.29 3.00 -13.64
N LEU A 162 6.13 1.87 -12.94
CA LEU A 162 5.58 0.67 -13.59
C LEU A 162 4.09 0.83 -13.89
N GLY A 163 3.33 1.59 -13.09
CA GLY A 163 1.94 1.91 -13.34
C GLY A 163 1.73 2.70 -14.63
N ASN A 164 2.55 3.72 -14.89
CA ASN A 164 2.49 4.53 -16.11
C ASN A 164 2.78 3.68 -17.35
N ILE A 165 3.78 2.81 -17.29
CA ILE A 165 4.08 1.86 -18.36
C ILE A 165 2.89 0.93 -18.62
N MET A 166 2.24 0.41 -17.56
CA MET A 166 1.03 -0.42 -17.70
C MET A 166 -0.13 0.32 -18.36
N ARG A 167 -0.30 1.62 -18.08
CA ARG A 167 -1.37 2.45 -18.63
C ARG A 167 -1.24 2.74 -20.12
N GLY A 168 -0.16 2.33 -20.76
CA GLY A 168 0.12 2.74 -22.13
C GLY A 168 0.84 4.09 -22.22
N ILE A 169 1.03 4.79 -21.10
CA ILE A 169 1.76 6.05 -21.05
C ILE A 169 3.23 5.69 -21.30
N ASN A 170 3.78 6.19 -22.40
CA ASN A 170 5.12 5.84 -22.88
C ASN A 170 5.30 4.35 -23.24
N ALA A 171 4.23 3.55 -23.39
CA ALA A 171 4.34 2.11 -23.62
C ALA A 171 4.88 1.72 -25.02
N LEU A 172 5.12 2.68 -25.91
CA LEU A 172 5.82 2.48 -27.18
C LEU A 172 7.31 2.82 -27.08
N ASP A 173 7.77 3.45 -25.99
CA ASP A 173 9.18 3.79 -25.78
C ASP A 173 9.89 2.69 -24.97
N PHE A 174 10.76 1.94 -25.65
CA PHE A 174 11.60 0.93 -25.00
C PHE A 174 12.55 1.52 -23.95
N ASN A 175 12.95 2.78 -24.10
CA ASN A 175 13.84 3.43 -23.14
C ASN A 175 13.15 3.62 -21.79
N CYS A 176 11.85 3.96 -21.78
CA CYS A 176 11.10 4.12 -20.52
C CYS A 176 11.03 2.83 -19.70
N PHE A 177 10.88 1.67 -20.34
CA PHE A 177 10.88 0.39 -19.62
C PHE A 177 12.24 0.10 -19.00
N ASN A 178 13.33 0.31 -19.74
CA ASN A 178 14.68 0.08 -19.22
C ASN A 178 15.00 1.02 -18.04
N VAL A 179 14.62 2.30 -18.14
CA VAL A 179 14.78 3.26 -17.04
C VAL A 179 14.01 2.82 -15.78
N ALA A 180 12.78 2.32 -15.94
CA ALA A 180 12.02 1.82 -14.80
C ALA A 180 12.64 0.56 -14.17
N ILE A 181 13.23 -0.33 -14.98
CA ILE A 181 13.96 -1.51 -14.50
C ILE A 181 15.25 -1.11 -13.78
N GLU A 182 16.01 -0.15 -14.31
CA GLU A 182 17.20 0.39 -13.65
C GLU A 182 16.86 1.05 -12.30
N LEU A 183 15.74 1.79 -12.24
CA LEU A 183 15.25 2.36 -10.99
C LEU A 183 14.81 1.28 -9.99
N LEU A 184 14.13 0.23 -10.46
CA LEU A 184 13.74 -0.91 -9.63
C LEU A 184 14.99 -1.58 -9.03
N ASP A 185 16.01 -1.84 -9.85
CA ASP A 185 17.29 -2.43 -9.39
C ASP A 185 18.01 -1.52 -8.39
N HIS A 186 17.94 -0.20 -8.59
CA HIS A 186 18.46 0.78 -7.64
C HIS A 186 17.74 0.70 -6.28
N PHE A 187 16.41 0.64 -6.26
CA PHE A 187 15.64 0.50 -5.01
C PHE A 187 15.84 -0.85 -4.33
N ILE A 188 15.98 -1.94 -5.09
CA ILE A 188 16.38 -3.26 -4.57
C ILE A 188 17.71 -3.14 -3.83
N LYS A 189 18.72 -2.53 -4.46
CA LYS A 189 20.06 -2.36 -3.88
C LYS A 189 20.03 -1.52 -2.61
N ILE A 190 19.36 -0.37 -2.64
CA ILE A 190 19.29 0.54 -1.49
C ILE A 190 18.55 -0.09 -0.31
N SER A 191 17.39 -0.69 -0.57
CA SER A 191 16.56 -1.27 0.49
C SER A 191 17.16 -2.56 1.07
N GLY A 192 18.13 -3.17 0.39
CA GLY A 192 18.71 -4.45 0.76
C GLY A 192 17.74 -5.63 0.57
N TYR A 193 16.66 -5.46 -0.20
CA TYR A 193 15.68 -6.52 -0.46
C TYR A 193 16.37 -7.79 -0.97
N LYS A 194 16.22 -8.91 -0.26
CA LYS A 194 16.87 -10.19 -0.59
C LYS A 194 18.40 -10.08 -0.74
N GLY A 195 19.02 -9.22 0.07
CA GLY A 195 20.47 -8.96 0.02
C GLY A 195 20.90 -7.92 -1.01
N GLY A 196 19.95 -7.19 -1.60
CA GLY A 196 20.22 -6.07 -2.51
C GLY A 196 20.59 -6.46 -3.94
N VAL A 197 20.53 -7.75 -4.27
CA VAL A 197 20.78 -8.27 -5.62
C VAL A 197 19.79 -9.41 -5.90
N ILE A 198 18.88 -9.19 -6.84
CA ILE A 198 17.97 -10.24 -7.31
C ILE A 198 18.08 -10.41 -8.83
N CYS A 199 18.15 -11.66 -9.27
CA CYS A 199 18.21 -11.98 -10.70
C CYS A 199 16.87 -11.67 -11.37
N HIS A 200 16.88 -10.98 -12.51
CA HIS A 200 15.66 -10.64 -13.29
C HIS A 200 14.84 -11.88 -13.70
N LYS A 201 15.50 -13.04 -13.87
CA LYS A 201 14.84 -14.32 -14.19
C LYS A 201 14.29 -15.06 -12.96
N SER A 202 14.54 -14.57 -11.75
CA SER A 202 14.09 -15.21 -10.50
C SER A 202 12.57 -15.12 -10.33
N LYS A 203 12.02 -16.02 -9.51
CA LYS A 203 10.60 -15.93 -9.11
C LYS A 203 10.35 -14.69 -8.25
N ASP A 204 11.32 -14.27 -7.45
CA ASP A 204 11.20 -13.11 -6.57
C ASP A 204 11.12 -11.79 -7.35
N TYR A 205 11.95 -11.62 -8.39
CA TYR A 205 11.88 -10.43 -9.26
C TYR A 205 10.51 -10.31 -9.95
N ARG A 206 10.01 -11.42 -10.50
CA ARG A 206 8.68 -11.46 -11.11
C ARG A 206 7.56 -11.20 -10.10
N ARG A 207 7.69 -11.72 -8.88
CA ARG A 207 6.75 -11.50 -7.77
C ARG A 207 6.74 -10.01 -7.38
N LEU A 208 7.90 -9.39 -7.29
CA LEU A 208 8.06 -7.97 -6.99
C LEU A 208 7.39 -7.07 -8.04
N ILE A 209 7.72 -7.25 -9.33
CA ILE A 209 7.05 -6.53 -10.43
C ILE A 209 5.54 -6.69 -10.36
N LYS A 210 5.08 -7.93 -10.15
CA LYS A 210 3.66 -8.24 -10.03
C LYS A 210 2.99 -7.45 -8.90
N TYR A 211 3.66 -7.27 -7.76
CA TYR A 211 3.10 -6.57 -6.61
C TYR A 211 3.04 -5.06 -6.85
N ILE A 212 4.09 -4.50 -7.46
CA ILE A 212 4.11 -3.09 -7.86
C ILE A 212 2.95 -2.81 -8.83
N CYS A 213 2.85 -3.63 -9.88
CA CYS A 213 1.78 -3.53 -10.89
C CYS A 213 0.38 -3.64 -10.26
N PHE A 214 0.24 -4.51 -9.26
CA PHE A 214 -1.01 -4.72 -8.55
C PHE A 214 -1.44 -3.50 -7.74
N VAL A 215 -0.53 -2.91 -6.95
CA VAL A 215 -0.82 -1.69 -6.18
C VAL A 215 -1.04 -0.51 -7.11
N ALA A 216 -0.28 -0.39 -8.19
CA ALA A 216 -0.51 0.63 -9.21
C ALA A 216 -1.92 0.51 -9.83
N ALA A 217 -2.37 -0.71 -10.15
CA ALA A 217 -3.73 -0.92 -10.65
C ALA A 217 -4.78 -0.48 -9.61
N ALA A 218 -4.59 -0.84 -8.34
CA ALA A 218 -5.49 -0.47 -7.25
C ALA A 218 -5.52 1.04 -7.01
N ASP A 219 -4.38 1.72 -7.11
CA ASP A 219 -4.24 3.18 -6.99
C ASP A 219 -5.09 3.89 -8.06
N VAL A 220 -4.92 3.51 -9.33
CA VAL A 220 -5.69 4.12 -10.41
C VAL A 220 -7.18 3.81 -10.22
N ILE A 221 -7.58 2.56 -9.94
CA ILE A 221 -9.00 2.20 -9.66
C ILE A 221 -9.60 3.10 -8.58
N SER A 222 -8.81 3.37 -7.54
CA SER A 222 -9.20 4.19 -6.39
C SER A 222 -9.09 5.71 -6.63
N ALA A 223 -8.72 6.16 -7.83
CA ALA A 223 -9.04 7.51 -8.29
C ALA A 223 -10.56 7.76 -8.28
N GLN A 224 -11.37 6.71 -8.16
CA GLN A 224 -12.78 6.76 -7.76
C GLN A 224 -12.97 6.28 -6.32
N VAL A 225 -14.05 6.71 -5.69
CA VAL A 225 -14.43 6.23 -4.36
C VAL A 225 -14.70 4.72 -4.40
N VAL A 226 -13.98 3.98 -3.57
CA VAL A 226 -14.25 2.56 -3.34
C VAL A 226 -15.15 2.43 -2.11
N PRO A 227 -16.41 1.99 -2.29
CA PRO A 227 -17.38 1.95 -1.20
C PRO A 227 -16.93 1.01 -0.09
N PHE A 228 -17.41 1.29 1.11
CA PHE A 228 -17.24 0.39 2.24
C PHE A 228 -17.93 -0.95 1.94
N ASN A 229 -17.22 -2.05 2.12
CA ASN A 229 -17.71 -3.41 1.92
C ASN A 229 -16.90 -4.40 2.78
N GLU A 230 -17.05 -5.71 2.52
CA GLU A 230 -16.32 -6.78 3.22
C GLU A 230 -14.79 -6.64 3.12
N ALA A 231 -14.25 -5.93 2.13
CA ALA A 231 -12.81 -5.65 2.07
C ALA A 231 -12.30 -4.92 3.30
N HIS A 232 -13.16 -4.11 3.93
CA HIS A 232 -12.76 -3.26 5.04
C HIS A 232 -12.45 -4.06 6.31
N SER A 233 -13.22 -5.13 6.59
CA SER A 233 -12.95 -5.97 7.77
C SER A 233 -11.61 -6.69 7.67
N VAL A 234 -11.17 -7.02 6.45
CA VAL A 234 -9.84 -7.59 6.20
C VAL A 234 -8.75 -6.55 6.51
N ILE A 235 -8.94 -5.30 6.08
CA ILE A 235 -8.00 -4.20 6.38
C ILE A 235 -7.93 -3.93 7.89
N ASP A 236 -9.07 -3.85 8.57
CA ASP A 236 -9.13 -3.66 10.03
C ASP A 236 -8.37 -4.79 10.75
N THR A 237 -8.54 -6.03 10.28
CA THR A 237 -7.85 -7.20 10.84
C THR A 237 -6.34 -7.14 10.62
N ILE A 238 -5.89 -6.74 9.42
CA ILE A 238 -4.47 -6.64 9.08
C ILE A 238 -3.79 -5.50 9.86
N THR A 239 -4.48 -4.37 10.00
CA THR A 239 -3.93 -3.15 10.62
C THR A 239 -4.09 -3.13 12.15
N GLY A 240 -5.03 -3.90 12.69
CA GLY A 240 -5.43 -3.82 14.09
C GLY A 240 -6.15 -2.52 14.45
N LEU A 241 -6.60 -1.75 13.46
CA LEU A 241 -7.29 -0.48 13.64
C LEU A 241 -8.76 -0.61 13.21
N ASN A 242 -9.64 0.16 13.84
CA ASN A 242 -11.02 0.30 13.37
C ASN A 242 -11.09 1.46 12.39
N LEU A 243 -10.93 1.18 11.10
CA LEU A 243 -10.91 2.20 10.07
C LEU A 243 -12.30 2.50 9.49
N ARG A 244 -13.35 1.85 10.04
CA ARG A 244 -14.72 1.86 9.50
C ARG A 244 -15.32 3.25 9.36
N ASN A 245 -14.95 4.16 10.24
CA ASN A 245 -15.48 5.52 10.24
C ASN A 245 -14.72 6.47 9.30
N PHE A 246 -13.63 5.99 8.68
CA PHE A 246 -12.81 6.76 7.77
C PHE A 246 -13.17 6.50 6.30
N ALA A 247 -13.07 7.54 5.48
CA ALA A 247 -13.31 7.48 4.04
C ALA A 247 -14.73 6.97 3.66
N ASN A 248 -15.74 7.48 4.37
CA ASN A 248 -17.17 7.20 4.17
C ASN A 248 -17.73 7.95 2.94
N SER A 249 -17.39 7.46 1.75
CA SER A 249 -18.27 7.34 0.57
C SER A 249 -19.04 8.57 0.01
N LYS A 250 -18.69 9.82 0.33
CA LYS A 250 -19.41 11.01 -0.19
C LYS A 250 -18.79 11.74 -1.40
N CYS A 251 -17.72 11.22 -2.01
CA CYS A 251 -17.23 11.85 -3.25
C CYS A 251 -18.06 11.36 -4.45
N GLU A 252 -18.54 12.30 -5.26
CA GLU A 252 -19.27 12.00 -6.49
C GLU A 252 -18.39 11.15 -7.41
N SER A 253 -18.88 9.98 -7.81
CA SER A 253 -18.16 9.09 -8.71
C SER A 253 -17.94 9.80 -10.05
N LEU A 254 -16.70 9.94 -10.49
CA LEU A 254 -16.43 10.25 -11.89
C LEU A 254 -16.91 9.07 -12.73
N SER A 255 -17.88 9.29 -13.61
CA SER A 255 -18.54 8.26 -14.43
C SER A 255 -17.60 7.46 -15.35
N ASP A 256 -16.36 7.94 -15.56
CA ASP A 256 -15.53 7.49 -16.68
C ASP A 256 -14.28 6.70 -16.30
N GLY A 257 -13.85 6.74 -15.03
CA GLY A 257 -12.64 6.03 -14.58
C GLY A 257 -12.72 4.52 -14.79
N PHE A 258 -13.89 3.89 -14.58
CA PHE A 258 -14.06 2.44 -14.76
C PHE A 258 -13.71 1.96 -16.19
N ASN A 259 -13.90 2.82 -17.20
CA ASN A 259 -13.59 2.51 -18.60
C ASN A 259 -12.09 2.62 -18.93
N ALA A 260 -11.30 3.34 -18.15
CA ALA A 260 -9.83 3.38 -18.32
C ALA A 260 -9.17 2.04 -17.95
N TYR A 261 -9.85 1.17 -17.18
CA TYR A 261 -9.32 -0.10 -16.68
C TYR A 261 -9.52 -1.31 -17.60
N LYS A 262 -10.36 -1.20 -18.64
CA LYS A 262 -10.54 -2.30 -19.60
C LYS A 262 -9.22 -2.68 -20.31
N PHE A 263 -8.21 -1.82 -20.22
CA PHE A 263 -6.87 -2.00 -20.79
C PHE A 263 -5.77 -2.30 -19.77
N PHE A 264 -6.05 -2.42 -18.47
CA PHE A 264 -5.05 -2.70 -17.42
C PHE A 264 -4.80 -4.21 -17.28
N ALA A 265 -4.46 -4.88 -18.39
CA ALA A 265 -4.34 -6.32 -18.45
C ALA A 265 -2.88 -6.75 -18.28
N TYR A 266 -2.46 -7.03 -17.05
CA TYR A 266 -1.09 -7.50 -16.73
C TYR A 266 -0.60 -8.64 -17.64
N GLU A 267 -1.52 -9.51 -18.10
CA GLU A 267 -1.18 -10.62 -19.00
C GLU A 267 -1.14 -10.25 -20.49
N THR A 268 -1.89 -9.24 -20.96
CA THR A 268 -2.01 -8.93 -22.41
C THR A 268 -1.42 -7.58 -22.83
N THR A 269 -1.28 -6.61 -21.92
CA THR A 269 -0.61 -5.33 -22.18
C THR A 269 0.84 -5.37 -21.70
N GLY A 270 1.75 -5.70 -22.62
CA GLY A 270 3.15 -5.23 -22.63
C GLY A 270 4.12 -5.82 -21.61
N ILE A 271 3.85 -5.77 -20.31
CA ILE A 271 4.87 -6.09 -19.28
C ILE A 271 5.25 -7.56 -19.31
N ARG A 272 4.30 -8.50 -19.39
CA ARG A 272 4.63 -9.92 -19.51
C ARG A 272 5.39 -10.24 -20.81
N ALA A 273 4.97 -9.65 -21.93
CA ALA A 273 5.64 -9.82 -23.23
C ALA A 273 7.08 -9.24 -23.20
N ARG A 274 7.28 -8.07 -22.57
CA ARG A 274 8.58 -7.42 -22.39
C ARG A 274 9.46 -8.16 -21.37
N MET A 275 8.88 -8.76 -20.32
CA MET A 275 9.58 -9.69 -19.43
C MET A 275 9.99 -10.98 -20.13
N GLY A 276 9.22 -11.42 -21.15
CA GLY A 276 9.65 -12.48 -22.07
C GLY A 276 10.93 -12.11 -22.80
N TRP A 277 11.12 -10.84 -23.14
CA TRP A 277 12.36 -10.31 -23.72
C TRP A 277 13.55 -10.38 -22.75
N LEU A 278 13.36 -10.01 -21.47
CA LEU A 278 14.38 -10.21 -20.41
C LEU A 278 14.79 -11.67 -20.24
N SER A 279 13.94 -12.62 -20.63
CA SER A 279 14.29 -14.05 -20.61
C SER A 279 15.18 -14.49 -21.79
N LEU A 280 15.15 -13.75 -22.92
CA LEU A 280 15.83 -14.06 -24.18
C LEU A 280 17.19 -13.37 -24.36
N CYS A 281 17.47 -12.26 -23.66
CA CYS A 281 18.69 -11.46 -23.82
C CYS A 281 19.85 -11.84 -22.87
N ALA A 282 19.94 -13.08 -22.40
CA ALA A 282 21.12 -13.59 -21.68
C ALA A 282 21.51 -14.98 -22.17
#